data_AF-A0A920MVV6-F1
#
_entry.id   AF-A0A920MVV6-F1
#
_cell.length_a   1.000
_cell.length_b   1.000
_cell.length_c   1.000
_cell.angle_alpha   90.00
_cell.angle_beta   90.00
_cell.angle_gamma   90.00
#
_symmetry.space_group_name_H-M   'P 1'
#
loop_
_entity.id
_entity.type
_entity.pdbx_description
1 polymer ?
#
loop_
_entity_poly.entity_id
_entity_poly.type
_entity_poly.pdbx_seq_one_letter_code
_entity_poly.pdbx_strand_id
1 'polypeptide(L)' 'MGKVEFIILSPKRGKCAGDRSKISWTQVETGSAITWKYPSVIMQGDDSIGEFYSVAVTKNKQQADTGD' A
#
# COMPACT_ATOMS: atom_id res chain seq x y z
N MET A 1 -17.98 15.75 -22.76
CA MET A 1 -16.69 15.88 -22.04
C MET A 1 -16.57 14.68 -21.12
N GLY A 2 -15.87 13.61 -21.55
CA GLY A 2 -15.75 12.39 -20.76
C GLY A 2 -14.89 12.65 -19.52
N LYS A 3 -15.40 12.35 -18.32
CA LYS A 3 -14.58 12.35 -17.11
C LYS A 3 -13.49 11.30 -17.28
N VAL A 4 -12.23 11.72 -17.24
CA VAL A 4 -11.11 10.79 -17.08
C VAL A 4 -11.12 10.36 -15.61
N GLU A 5 -11.38 9.08 -15.38
CA GLU A 5 -11.34 8.46 -14.05
C GLU A 5 -10.04 7.66 -13.92
N PHE A 6 -9.25 7.96 -12.89
CA PHE A 6 -7.96 7.32 -12.67
C PHE A 6 -8.13 6.02 -11.87
N ILE A 7 -7.51 4.94 -12.34
CA ILE A 7 -7.46 3.65 -11.65
C ILE A 7 -6.04 3.42 -11.13
N ILE A 8 -5.90 3.03 -9.87
CA ILE A 8 -4.60 2.79 -9.23
C ILE A 8 -4.45 1.31 -8.89
N LEU A 9 -3.46 0.66 -9.49
CA LEU A 9 -3.00 -0.69 -9.18
C LEU A 9 -1.51 -0.64 -8.85
N SER A 10 -1.11 -1.05 -7.64
CA SER A 10 0.31 -0.97 -7.23
C SER A 10 0.72 -2.19 -6.40
N PRO A 11 1.34 -3.21 -7.02
CA PRO A 11 1.97 -4.30 -6.27
C PRO A 11 3.28 -3.79 -5.66
N LYS A 12 3.43 -3.90 -4.34
CA LYS A 12 4.67 -3.59 -3.62
C LYS A 12 5.07 -4.76 -2.72
N ARG A 13 6.36 -5.09 -2.71
CA ARG A 13 6.92 -6.15 -1.87
C ARG A 13 8.30 -5.75 -1.36
N GLY A 14 8.43 -5.66 -0.04
CA GLY A 14 9.70 -5.43 0.66
C GLY A 14 10.26 -6.74 1.23
N LYS A 15 11.58 -6.82 1.37
CA LYS A 15 12.27 -7.99 1.94
C LYS A 15 13.26 -7.56 3.02
N CYS A 16 12.98 -7.91 4.27
CA CYS A 16 13.90 -7.75 5.40
C CYS A 16 14.85 -8.97 5.44
N ALA A 17 15.90 -8.94 4.62
CA ALA A 17 16.77 -10.09 4.38
C ALA A 17 17.92 -10.26 5.39
N GLY A 18 18.32 -9.21 6.11
CA GLY A 18 19.38 -9.28 7.12
C GLY A 18 18.83 -9.20 8.54
N ASP A 19 19.60 -9.66 9.51
CA ASP A 19 19.22 -9.60 10.93
C ASP A 19 19.00 -8.14 11.37
N ARG A 20 17.96 -7.92 12.17
CA ARG A 20 17.50 -6.60 12.63
C ARG A 20 17.18 -5.63 11.49
N SER A 21 16.88 -6.12 10.29
CA SER A 21 16.43 -5.28 9.18
C SER A 21 15.06 -4.71 9.46
N LYS A 22 14.90 -3.41 9.19
CA LYS A 22 13.63 -2.70 9.36
C LYS A 22 13.14 -2.18 8.01
N ILE A 23 11.88 -2.43 7.70
CA ILE A 23 11.15 -1.81 6.58
C ILE A 23 9.89 -1.18 7.13
N SER A 24 9.69 0.10 6.84
CA SER A 24 8.47 0.83 7.20
C SER A 24 7.82 1.36 5.94
N TRP A 25 6.55 1.03 5.74
CA TRP A 25 5.74 1.54 4.64
C TRP A 25 4.74 2.55 5.16
N THR A 26 4.69 3.71 4.49
CA THR A 26 3.66 4.72 4.72
C THR A 26 3.03 5.07 3.39
N GLN A 27 1.72 4.97 3.30
CA GLN A 27 0.98 5.33 2.09
C GLN A 27 -0.25 6.18 2.40
N VAL A 28 -0.57 7.03 1.41
CA VAL A 28 -1.77 7.87 1.39
C VAL A 28 -2.39 7.76 0.01
N GLU A 29 -3.66 7.38 -0.05
CA GLU A 29 -4.43 7.23 -1.28
C GLU A 29 -5.56 8.26 -1.36
N THR A 30 -5.63 8.98 -2.48
CA THR A 30 -6.71 9.94 -2.77
C THR A 30 -6.91 10.12 -4.27
N GLY A 31 -8.16 10.39 -4.68
CA GLY A 31 -8.46 10.91 -6.01
C GLY A 31 -8.64 9.90 -7.14
N SER A 32 -8.54 8.60 -6.89
CA SER A 32 -8.84 7.54 -7.87
C SER A 32 -10.30 7.12 -7.83
N ALA A 33 -10.83 6.64 -8.97
CA ALA A 33 -12.15 6.01 -9.02
C ALA A 33 -12.11 4.60 -8.42
N ILE A 34 -11.02 3.86 -8.65
CA ILE A 34 -10.78 2.55 -8.06
C ILE A 34 -9.32 2.47 -7.60
N THR A 35 -9.10 2.00 -6.37
CA THR A 35 -7.79 1.68 -5.80
C THR A 35 -7.74 0.22 -5.39
N TRP A 36 -6.77 -0.53 -5.93
CA TRP A 36 -6.39 -1.85 -5.42
C TRP A 36 -4.90 -1.91 -5.11
N LYS A 37 -4.57 -2.13 -3.84
CA LYS A 37 -3.18 -2.24 -3.38
C LYS A 37 -3.03 -3.27 -2.27
N TYR A 38 -2.02 -4.12 -2.40
CA TYR A 38 -1.67 -5.16 -1.43
C TYR A 38 -0.16 -5.14 -1.19
N PRO A 39 0.33 -4.17 -0.41
CA PRO A 39 1.73 -4.14 0.00
C PRO A 39 2.06 -5.34 0.89
N SER A 40 3.27 -5.87 0.77
CA SER A 40 3.72 -7.03 1.54
C SER A 40 5.16 -6.85 2.03
N VAL A 41 5.46 -7.40 3.21
CA VAL A 41 6.82 -7.46 3.77
C VAL A 41 7.15 -8.92 4.03
N ILE A 42 8.31 -9.35 3.52
CA ILE A 42 8.87 -10.66 3.83
C ILE A 42 9.93 -10.49 4.92
N MET A 43 9.64 -11.01 6.12
CA MET A 43 10.55 -10.99 7.26
C MET A 43 11.43 -12.25 7.21
N GLN A 44 12.69 -12.10 6.81
CA GLN A 44 13.64 -13.23 6.65
C GLN A 44 14.85 -13.18 7.60
N GLY A 45 15.26 -11.99 8.05
CA GLY A 45 16.32 -11.87 9.05
C GLY A 45 15.79 -12.00 10.48
N ASP A 46 16.64 -12.47 11.38
CA ASP A 46 16.31 -12.58 12.80
C ASP A 46 16.08 -11.19 13.41
N ASP A 47 15.10 -11.05 14.31
CA ASP A 47 14.69 -9.77 14.90
C ASP A 47 14.33 -8.67 13.87
N SER A 48 13.91 -9.03 12.66
CA SER A 48 13.46 -8.06 11.66
C SER A 48 12.10 -7.46 11.98
N ILE A 49 11.91 -6.19 11.59
CA ILE A 49 10.71 -5.41 11.90
C ILE A 49 10.08 -4.89 10.61
N GLY A 50 8.80 -5.20 10.42
CA GLY A 50 7.95 -4.63 9.37
C GLY A 50 6.91 -3.71 9.99
N GLU A 51 6.90 -2.45 9.59
CA GLU A 51 5.85 -1.48 9.97
C GLU A 51 5.03 -1.10 8.74
N PHE A 52 3.71 -0.99 8.93
CA PHE A 52 2.79 -0.63 7.87
C PHE A 52 1.80 0.42 8.36
N TYR A 53 1.73 1.54 7.64
CA TYR A 53 0.81 2.64 7.90
C TYR A 53 0.11 3.03 6.59
N SER A 54 -1.23 2.99 6.60
CA SER A 54 -2.05 3.25 5.42
C SER A 54 -3.22 4.16 5.78
N VAL A 55 -3.49 5.14 4.91
CA VAL A 55 -4.65 6.02 5.01
C VAL A 55 -5.25 6.19 3.61
N ALA A 56 -6.42 5.62 3.41
CA ALA A 56 -7.20 5.77 2.19
C ALA A 56 -8.36 6.74 2.40
N VAL A 57 -8.49 7.72 1.51
CA VAL A 57 -9.61 8.67 1.50
C VAL A 57 -10.44 8.48 0.23
N THR A 58 -11.67 8.00 0.40
CA THR A 58 -12.64 7.84 -0.69
C THR A 58 -13.81 8.81 -0.53
N LYS A 59 -14.32 9.35 -1.64
CA LYS A 59 -15.53 10.17 -1.67
C LYS A 59 -16.46 9.76 -2.80
N ASN A 60 -17.78 9.89 -2.61
CA ASN A 60 -18.80 9.59 -3.60
C ASN A 60 -18.75 8.12 -4.08
N LYS A 61 -18.47 7.89 -5.37
CA LYS A 61 -18.44 6.56 -6.01
C LYS A 61 -17.03 5.95 -6.10
N GLN A 62 -16.05 6.56 -5.43
CA GLN A 62 -14.70 6.03 -5.38
C GLN A 62 -14.69 4.74 -4.54
N GLN A 63 -13.97 3.73 -5.03
CA GLN A 63 -13.82 2.44 -4.36
C GLN A 63 -12.35 2.23 -4.02
N ALA A 64 -12.07 1.85 -2.78
CA ALA A 64 -10.74 1.47 -2.35
C ALA A 64 -10.83 0.10 -1.67
N ASP A 65 -9.96 -0.80 -2.10
CA ASP A 65 -9.71 -2.07 -1.44
C ASP A 65 -8.18 -2.20 -1.31
N THR A 66 -7.74 -1.90 -0.09
CA THR A 66 -6.33 -1.79 0.29
C THR A 66 -6.05 -2.80 1.39
N GLY A 67 -4.90 -3.47 1.29
CA GLY A 67 -4.34 -4.25 2.38
C GLY A 67 -3.68 -3.32 3.40
N ASP A 68 -4.23 -3.34 4.61
CA ASP A 68 -3.68 -2.68 5.80
C ASP A 68 -3.03 -3.67 6.76
#